data_AF-A0A1A8DXS9-F1
#
_entry.id   AF-A0A1A8DXS9-F1
#
_cell.length_a   1.000
_cell.length_b   1.000
_cell.length_c   1.000
_cell.angle_alpha   90.00
_cell.angle_beta   90.00
_cell.angle_gamma   90.00
#
_symmetry.space_group_name_H-M   'P 1'
#
loop_
_entity.id
_entity.type
_entity.pdbx_description
1 polymer ?
#
loop_
_entity_poly.entity_id
_entity_poly.type
_entity_poly.pdbx_seq_one_letter_code
_entity_poly.pdbx_strand_id
1 'polypeptide(L)' 'EEMIIHRKHEEACQAKEQMYVDPSSGYKVFTEYAHLQRGKCCGSACRHCPYGHVNVKDPAMKKRFNSLFYV' A
#
# COMPACT_ATOMS: atom_id res chain seq x y z
N GLU A 1 0.20 12.93 8.92
CA GLU A 1 0.75 12.43 7.64
C GLU A 1 0.01 11.21 7.11
N GLU A 2 -0.26 10.20 7.96
CA GLU A 2 -0.94 8.95 7.55
C GLU A 2 -2.31 9.17 6.90
N MET A 3 -3.12 10.13 7.39
CA MET A 3 -4.40 10.49 6.76
C MET A 3 -4.27 10.98 5.31
N ILE A 4 -3.20 11.71 4.97
CA ILE A 4 -2.98 12.22 3.61
C ILE A 4 -2.58 11.07 2.69
N ILE A 5 -1.73 10.17 3.19
CA ILE A 5 -1.31 8.96 2.50
C ILE A 5 -2.53 8.07 2.20
N HIS A 6 -3.38 7.84 3.21
CA HIS A 6 -4.61 7.07 3.07
C HIS A 6 -5.56 7.69 2.05
N ARG A 7 -5.84 8.99 2.16
CA ARG A 7 -6.67 9.70 1.18
C ARG A 7 -6.13 9.59 -0.25
N LYS A 8 -4.82 9.75 -0.44
CA LYS A 8 -4.19 9.63 -1.77
C LYS A 8 -4.30 8.21 -2.34
N HIS A 9 -4.17 7.21 -1.47
CA HIS A 9 -4.39 5.81 -1.84
C HIS A 9 -5.85 5.55 -2.21
N GLU A 10 -6.81 6.06 -1.43
CA GLU A 10 -8.24 5.90 -1.68
C GLU A 10 -8.66 6.55 -3.00
N GLU A 11 -8.23 7.80 -3.24
CA GLU A 11 -8.42 8.53 -4.50
C GLU A 11 -7.92 7.69 -5.70
N ALA A 12 -6.72 7.11 -5.60
CA ALA A 12 -6.14 6.28 -6.65
C ALA A 12 -6.87 4.93 -6.82
N CYS A 13 -7.34 4.31 -5.74
CA CYS A 13 -8.15 3.09 -5.81
C CYS A 13 -9.50 3.35 -6.49
N GLN A 14 -10.19 4.44 -6.15
CA GLN A 14 -11.45 4.85 -6.78
C GLN A 14 -11.26 5.16 -8.27
N ALA A 15 -10.15 5.81 -8.62
CA ALA A 15 -9.76 6.08 -10.00
C ALA A 15 -9.26 4.83 -10.77
N LYS A 16 -9.21 3.66 -10.12
CA LYS A 16 -8.67 2.40 -10.68
C LYS A 16 -7.22 2.52 -11.15
N GLU A 17 -6.46 3.41 -10.52
CA GLU A 17 -5.03 3.55 -10.76
C GLU A 17 -4.24 2.44 -10.06
N GLN A 18 -3.15 2.02 -10.69
CA GLN A 18 -2.30 0.94 -10.15
C GLN A 18 -1.36 1.44 -9.04
N MET A 19 -1.06 2.73 -9.02
CA MET A 19 -0.05 3.33 -8.15
C MET A 19 -0.47 4.74 -7.75
N TYR A 20 -0.02 5.18 -6.58
CA TYR A 20 -0.09 6.58 -6.14
C TYR A 20 1.30 7.04 -5.69
N VAL A 21 1.53 8.35 -5.65
CA VAL A 21 2.75 8.93 -5.08
C VAL A 21 2.54 9.14 -3.58
N ASP A 22 3.37 8.50 -2.77
CA ASP A 22 3.35 8.67 -1.32
C ASP A 22 3.81 10.08 -0.97
N PRO A 23 2.95 10.95 -0.40
CA PRO A 23 3.30 12.36 -0.15
C PRO A 23 4.41 12.55 0.88
N SER A 24 4.68 11.53 1.72
CA SER A 24 5.73 11.57 2.74
C SER A 24 7.09 11.14 2.19
N SER A 25 7.16 10.06 1.41
CA SER A 25 8.42 9.53 0.87
C SER A 25 8.72 9.90 -0.59
N GLY A 26 7.73 10.38 -1.35
CA GLY A 26 7.84 10.66 -2.78
C GLY A 26 7.87 9.42 -3.68
N TYR A 27 7.79 8.22 -3.11
CA TYR A 27 7.82 6.98 -3.90
C TYR A 27 6.48 6.66 -4.54
N LYS A 28 6.53 5.99 -5.70
CA LYS A 28 5.36 5.34 -6.29
C LYS A 28 5.06 4.05 -5.54
N VAL A 29 3.87 3.96 -4.96
CA VAL A 29 3.42 2.82 -4.16
C VAL A 29 2.21 2.21 -4.84
N PHE A 30 2.15 0.87 -4.87
CA PHE A 30 0.99 0.15 -5.39
C PHE A 30 -0.26 0.45 -4.56
N THR A 31 -1.38 0.61 -5.25
CA THR A 31 -2.71 0.69 -4.63
C THR A 31 -3.18 -0.68 -4.18
N GLU A 32 -4.21 -0.73 -3.35
CA GLU A 32 -4.84 -2.00 -3.00
C GLU A 32 -5.48 -2.63 -4.24
N TYR A 33 -6.13 -1.82 -5.09
CA TYR A 33 -6.69 -2.25 -6.37
C TYR A 33 -5.66 -2.97 -7.26
N ALA A 34 -4.42 -2.48 -7.30
CA ALA A 34 -3.33 -3.15 -8.01
C ALA A 34 -2.96 -4.49 -7.39
N HIS A 35 -2.92 -4.57 -6.06
CA HIS A 35 -2.64 -5.82 -5.36
C HIS A 35 -3.74 -6.86 -5.59
N LEU A 36 -5.00 -6.46 -5.52
CA LEU A 36 -6.14 -7.33 -5.78
C LEU A 36 -6.10 -7.91 -7.21
N GLN A 37 -5.84 -7.08 -8.22
CA GLN A 37 -5.66 -7.57 -9.60
C GLN A 37 -4.43 -8.46 -9.78
N ARG A 38 -3.33 -8.14 -9.10
CA ARG A 38 -2.10 -8.94 -9.15
C ARG A 38 -2.27 -10.29 -8.44
N GLY A 39 -3.16 -10.39 -7.46
CA GLY A 39 -3.43 -11.61 -6.70
C GLY A 39 -2.31 -12.00 -5.71
N LYS A 40 -1.29 -11.16 -5.50
CA LYS A 40 -0.16 -11.47 -4.61
C LYS A 40 0.56 -10.24 -4.05
N CYS A 41 1.18 -10.43 -2.89
CA CYS A 41 2.10 -9.46 -2.29
C CYS A 41 3.29 -9.17 -3.22
N CYS A 42 3.67 -7.90 -3.39
CA CYS A 42 4.80 -7.51 -4.22
C CYS A 42 6.17 -7.73 -3.57
N GLY A 43 6.23 -7.88 -2.24
CA GLY A 43 7.47 -8.06 -1.48
C GLY A 43 8.23 -6.77 -1.14
N SER A 44 7.71 -5.60 -1.50
CA SER A 44 8.38 -4.30 -1.31
C SER A 44 7.95 -3.51 -0.07
N ALA A 45 7.30 -4.15 0.91
CA ALA A 45 6.80 -3.51 2.13
C ALA A 45 5.96 -2.23 1.87
N CYS A 46 5.03 -2.31 0.91
CA CYS A 46 4.08 -1.24 0.59
C CYS A 46 3.21 -0.87 1.79
N ARG A 47 2.56 0.30 1.77
CA ARG A 47 1.77 0.74 2.94
C ARG A 47 0.42 0.02 3.05
N HIS A 48 -0.20 -0.30 1.93
CA HIS A 48 -1.57 -0.84 1.85
C HIS A 48 -1.56 -2.25 1.23
N CYS A 49 -0.78 -3.16 1.81
CA CYS A 49 -0.71 -4.53 1.31
C CYS A 49 -1.88 -5.37 1.87
N PRO A 50 -2.87 -5.78 1.05
CA PRO A 50 -3.98 -6.60 1.55
C PRO A 50 -3.55 -8.01 1.98
N TYR A 51 -2.32 -8.42 1.62
CA TYR A 51 -1.76 -9.73 1.90
C TYR A 51 -0.80 -9.75 3.10
N GLY A 52 -0.84 -8.74 3.97
CA GLY A 52 -0.07 -8.75 5.22
C GLY A 52 1.44 -8.95 5.06
N HIS A 53 2.02 -8.46 3.96
CA HIS A 53 3.46 -8.57 3.68
C HIS A 53 4.03 -9.99 3.63
N VAL A 54 3.24 -11.00 3.23
CA VAL A 54 3.69 -12.40 3.14
C VAL A 54 4.97 -12.61 2.30
N ASN A 55 5.19 -11.80 1.25
CA ASN A 55 6.37 -11.91 0.38
C ASN A 55 7.52 -10.98 0.76
N VAL A 56 7.41 -10.22 1.86
CA VAL A 56 8.51 -9.37 2.35
C VAL A 56 9.50 -10.26 3.10
N LYS A 57 10.71 -10.39 2.56
CA LYS A 57 11.75 -11.29 3.09
C LYS A 57 12.32 -10.83 4.43
N ASP A 58 12.57 -9.53 4.56
CA ASP A 58 13.10 -8.95 5.79
C ASP A 58 11.96 -8.69 6.79
N PRO A 59 11.92 -9.37 7.94
CA PRO A 59 10.91 -9.13 8.97
C PRO A 59 10.92 -7.70 9.50
N ALA A 60 12.08 -7.02 9.53
CA ALA A 60 12.19 -5.65 10.01
C ALA A 60 11.49 -4.65 9.08
N MET A 61 11.34 -4.99 7.80
CA MET A 61 10.61 -4.18 6.82
C MET A 61 9.10 -4.39 6.87
N LYS A 62 8.60 -5.43 7.54
CA LYS A 62 7.17 -5.70 7.66
C LYS A 62 6.51 -4.62 8.51
N LYS A 63 5.73 -3.75 7.87
CA LYS A 63 4.95 -2.73 8.60
C LYS A 63 3.84 -3.43 9.39
N ARG A 64 3.73 -3.08 10.68
CA ARG A 64 2.64 -3.54 11.56
C ARG A 64 1.37 -2.75 11.26
N PHE A 65 0.25 -3.44 11.35
CA PHE A 65 -1.11 -2.96 11.13
C PHE A 65 -1.34 -1.62 11.86
N ASN A 66 -1.73 -0.59 11.11
CA ASN A 66 -2.37 0.59 11.66
C ASN A 66 -3.74 0.70 10.96
N SER A 67 -4.78 0.95 11.75
CA SER A 67 -6.19 0.99 11.31
C SER A 67 -6.45 2.00 10.19
N LEU A 68 -5.58 3.00 10.02
CA LEU A 68 -5.62 3.94 8.88
C LEU A 68 -5.14 3.34 7.55
N PHE A 69 -4.58 2.12 7.54
CA PHE A 69 -4.10 1.44 6.33
C PHE A 69 -5.00 0.27 5.90
N TYR A 70 -6.05 -0.03 6.66
CA TYR A 70 -7.01 -1.09 6.39
C TYR A 70 -8.43 -0.57 6.64
N VAL A 71 -9.04 -0.09 5.55
CA VAL A 71 -10.49 -0.06 5.37
C VAL A 71 -10.77 -0.81 4.07
#